data_AF-A0A1H5YQI8-F1
#
_entry.id   AF-A0A1H5YQI8-F1
#
_cell.length_a   1.000
_cell.length_b   1.000
_cell.length_c   1.000
_cell.angle_alpha   90.00
_cell.angle_beta   90.00
_cell.angle_gamma   90.00
#
_symmetry.space_group_name_H-M   'P 1'
#
loop_
_entity.id
_entity.type
_entity.pdbx_description
1 polymer ?
#
loop_
_entity_poly.entity_id
_entity_poly.type
_entity_poly.pdbx_seq_one_letter_code
_entity_poly.pdbx_strand_id
1 'polypeptide(L)' 'MPIESLKILFNRDLNKSKIEIEPNQNESDSWKIQKGKANSVGNLCLNLVEKLNTYIGAKFWKTGHIRNKALEFSF' A
#
# COMPACT_ATOMS: atom_id res chain seq x y z
N MET A 1 17.07 -15.13 -2.08
CA MET A 1 15.64 -15.43 -2.32
C MET A 1 15.40 -15.35 -3.82
N PRO A 2 14.91 -16.41 -4.48
CA PRO A 2 14.62 -16.40 -5.92
C PRO A 2 13.56 -15.36 -6.31
N ILE A 3 13.64 -14.82 -7.53
CA ILE A 3 12.68 -13.83 -8.06
C ILE A 3 11.26 -14.41 -8.13
N GLU A 4 11.15 -15.70 -8.43
CA GLU A 4 9.90 -16.45 -8.46
C GLU A 4 9.26 -16.49 -7.07
N SER A 5 10.05 -16.70 -6.02
CA SER A 5 9.57 -16.67 -4.64
C SER A 5 9.04 -15.28 -4.27
N LEU A 6 9.72 -14.21 -4.68
CA LEU A 6 9.23 -12.84 -4.46
C LEU A 6 7.90 -12.61 -5.18
N LYS A 7 7.76 -13.01 -6.45
CA LYS A 7 6.50 -12.88 -7.19
C LYS A 7 5.34 -13.59 -6.51
N ILE A 8 5.58 -14.79 -5.97
CA ILE A 8 4.57 -15.56 -5.23
C ILE A 8 4.18 -14.83 -3.94
N LEU A 9 5.16 -14.39 -3.15
CA LEU A 9 4.92 -13.70 -1.89
C LEU A 9 4.17 -12.38 -2.10
N PHE A 10 4.61 -11.53 -3.03
CA PHE A 10 3.95 -10.28 -3.35
C PHE A 10 2.50 -10.51 -3.81
N ASN A 11 2.26 -11.43 -4.76
CA ASN A 11 0.89 -11.70 -5.21
C ASN A 11 0.01 -12.22 -4.08
N ARG A 12 0.49 -13.17 -3.27
CA ARG A 12 -0.26 -13.72 -2.15
C ARG A 12 -0.62 -12.64 -1.13
N ASP A 13 0.37 -11.87 -0.70
CA ASP A 13 0.21 -10.94 0.42
C ASP A 13 -0.55 -9.66 0.00
N LEU A 14 -0.34 -9.19 -1.24
CA LEU A 14 -1.12 -8.05 -1.77
C LEU A 14 -2.57 -8.44 -2.02
N ASN A 15 -2.84 -9.64 -2.56
CA ASN A 15 -4.22 -10.10 -2.75
C ASN A 15 -4.93 -10.34 -1.41
N LYS A 16 -4.24 -10.91 -0.42
CA LYS A 16 -4.78 -11.06 0.93
C LYS A 16 -5.12 -9.70 1.54
N SER A 17 -4.19 -8.75 1.45
CA SER A 17 -4.42 -7.37 1.94
C SER A 17 -5.64 -6.76 1.26
N LYS A 18 -5.76 -6.88 -0.06
CA LYS A 18 -6.91 -6.36 -0.82
C LYS A 18 -8.24 -6.90 -0.29
N ILE A 19 -8.34 -8.21 -0.03
CA ILE A 19 -9.55 -8.84 0.51
C ILE A 19 -9.85 -8.35 1.93
N GLU A 20 -8.82 -8.16 2.76
CA GLU A 20 -8.99 -7.65 4.13
C GLU A 20 -9.45 -6.20 4.18
N ILE A 21 -9.12 -5.41 3.14
CA ILE A 21 -9.49 -4.00 3.00
C ILE A 21 -10.81 -3.82 2.23
N GLU A 22 -11.26 -4.83 1.49
CA GLU A 22 -12.53 -4.79 0.78
C GLU A 22 -13.67 -4.50 1.79
N PRO A 23 -14.52 -3.49 1.50
CA PRO A 23 -15.42 -2.95 2.50
C PRO A 23 -16.49 -3.97 2.84
N ASN A 24 -16.45 -4.52 4.04
CA ASN A 24 -17.60 -5.26 4.58
C ASN A 24 -18.66 -4.30 5.15
N GLN A 25 -18.28 -3.11 5.64
CA GLN A 25 -19.17 -2.06 6.17
C GLN A 25 -18.48 -0.69 6.06
N ASN A 26 -19.10 0.28 5.35
CA ASN A 26 -18.71 1.70 5.18
C ASN A 26 -17.24 2.07 4.88
N GLU A 27 -16.98 2.58 3.67
CA GLU A 27 -15.67 3.09 3.23
C GLU A 27 -15.02 4.09 4.20
N SER A 28 -15.82 4.96 4.81
CA SER A 28 -15.39 6.00 5.74
C SER A 28 -14.62 5.46 6.95
N ASP A 29 -14.86 4.21 7.35
CA ASP A 29 -14.16 3.59 8.48
C ASP A 29 -12.70 3.27 8.15
N SER A 30 -12.38 3.08 6.87
CA SER A 30 -11.01 2.85 6.38
C SER A 30 -10.08 4.02 6.71
N TRP A 31 -10.62 5.23 6.80
CA TRP A 31 -9.88 6.46 7.03
C TRP A 31 -9.79 6.85 8.51
N LYS A 32 -10.50 6.14 9.40
CA LYS A 32 -10.46 6.42 10.84
C LYS A 32 -9.21 5.80 11.48
N ILE A 33 -8.55 6.57 12.33
CA ILE A 33 -7.48 6.06 13.19
C ILE A 33 -8.13 5.35 14.38
N GLN A 34 -7.89 4.04 14.50
CA GLN A 34 -8.38 3.26 15.65
C GLN A 34 -7.57 3.60 16.91
N LYS A 35 -8.20 3.51 18.08
CA LYS A 35 -7.56 3.81 19.38
C LYS A 35 -6.28 2.98 19.54
N GLY A 36 -5.16 3.65 19.78
CA GLY A 36 -3.84 3.01 19.94
C GLY A 36 -3.12 2.66 18.63
N LYS A 37 -3.66 3.05 17.47
CA LYS A 37 -2.95 3.00 16.18
C LYS A 37 -2.47 4.39 15.79
N ALA A 38 -1.36 4.43 15.04
CA ALA A 38 -0.79 5.68 14.54
C ALA A 38 -1.37 6.10 13.18
N ASN A 39 -1.95 5.16 12.43
CA ASN A 39 -2.44 5.38 11.07
C ASN A 39 -3.77 4.65 10.84
N SER A 40 -4.59 5.19 9.95
CA SER A 40 -5.77 4.52 9.41
C SER A 40 -5.37 3.42 8.42
N VAL A 41 -6.29 2.50 8.13
CA VAL A 41 -6.06 1.44 7.13
C VAL A 41 -5.85 2.06 5.75
N GLY A 42 -6.64 3.07 5.38
CA GLY A 42 -6.51 3.83 4.14
C GLY A 42 -5.12 4.46 3.98
N ASN A 43 -4.61 5.11 5.03
CA ASN A 43 -3.25 5.69 5.01
C ASN A 43 -2.16 4.61 4.83
N LEU A 44 -2.31 3.43 5.45
CA LEU A 44 -1.38 2.33 5.27
C LEU A 44 -1.41 1.80 3.82
N CYS A 45 -2.58 1.73 3.20
CA CYS A 45 -2.74 1.31 1.80
C CYS A 45 -2.11 2.30 0.83
N LEU A 46 -2.34 3.60 1.02
CA LEU A 46 -1.71 4.64 0.21
C LEU A 46 -0.19 4.55 0.30
N ASN A 47 0.34 4.42 1.51
CA ASN A 47 1.78 4.27 1.73
C ASN A 47 2.36 3.01 1.08
N LEU A 48 1.60 1.92 1.04
CA LEU A 48 2.01 0.70 0.33
C LEU A 48 2.07 0.93 -1.19
N VAL A 49 1.05 1.56 -1.78
CA VAL A 49 1.00 1.85 -3.22
C VAL A 49 2.12 2.82 -3.63
N GLU A 50 2.38 3.85 -2.84
CA GLU A 50 3.46 4.83 -3.09
C GLU A 50 4.84 4.14 -3.09
N LYS A 51 5.07 3.21 -2.14
CA LYS A 51 6.28 2.37 -2.13
C LYS A 51 6.38 1.45 -3.36
N LEU A 52 5.30 0.80 -3.77
CA LEU A 52 5.30 -0.07 -4.96
C LEU A 52 5.60 0.75 -6.23
N ASN A 53 5.00 1.93 -6.36
CA ASN A 53 5.27 2.84 -7.47
C ASN A 53 6.72 3.34 -7.46
N THR A 54 7.28 3.65 -6.29
CA THR A 54 8.68 4.06 -6.16
C THR A 54 9.66 2.94 -6.52
N TYR A 55 9.55 1.80 -5.86
CA TYR A 55 10.57 0.76 -5.93
C TYR A 55 10.39 -0.15 -7.12
N ILE A 56 9.15 -0.35 -7.59
CA ILE A 56 8.85 -1.24 -8.69
C ILE A 56 8.55 -0.44 -9.96
N GLY A 57 7.54 0.43 -9.91
CA GLY A 57 7.08 1.21 -11.07
C GLY A 57 8.17 2.10 -11.67
N ALA A 58 8.75 2.99 -10.87
CA ALA A 58 9.75 3.96 -11.34
C ALA A 58 11.07 3.28 -11.73
N LYS A 59 11.49 2.25 -10.99
CA LYS A 59 12.80 1.60 -11.21
C LYS A 59 12.80 0.60 -12.36
N PHE A 60 11.78 -0.26 -12.46
CA PHE A 60 11.76 -1.33 -13.46
C PHE A 60 10.92 -0.97 -14.68
N TRP A 61 9.75 -0.35 -14.47
CA TRP A 61 8.83 0.01 -15.56
C TRP A 61 8.99 1.45 -16.07
N LYS A 62 9.86 2.25 -15.44
CA LYS A 62 10.11 3.65 -15.82
C LYS A 62 8.82 4.46 -15.97
N THR A 63 7.86 4.26 -15.07
CA THR A 63 6.54 4.91 -15.10
C THR A 63 6.57 6.44 -14.97
N GLY A 64 7.75 7.04 -14.74
CA GLY A 64 7.90 8.48 -14.48
C GLY A 64 7.45 8.89 -13.08
N HIS A 65 7.10 7.94 -12.20
CA HIS A 65 6.69 8.25 -10.84
C HIS A 65 7.84 8.91 -10.04
N ILE A 66 7.53 10.07 -9.45
CA ILE A 66 8.42 10.83 -8.56
C ILE A 66 7.86 10.73 -7.15
N ARG A 67 8.63 10.11 -6.27
CA ARG A 67 8.26 9.92 -4.86
C ARG A 67 8.11 11.25 -4.14
N ASN A 68 6.99 11.45 -3.44
CA ASN A 68 6.77 12.65 -2.64
C ASN A 68 6.65 12.32 -1.14
N LYS A 69 7.80 12.28 -0.47
CA LYS A 69 7.90 11.96 0.97
C LYS A 69 7.12 12.89 1.89
N ALA A 70 6.93 14.16 1.51
CA ALA A 70 6.19 15.09 2.35
C ALA A 70 4.70 14.73 2.37
N LEU A 71 4.16 14.35 1.21
CA LEU A 71 2.76 13.96 1.10
C LEU A 71 2.47 12.58 1.70
N GLU A 72 3.42 11.65 1.74
CA GLU A 72 3.26 10.31 2.36
C GLU A 72 2.74 10.33 3.82
N PHE A 73 2.93 11.45 4.54
CA PHE A 73 2.56 11.58 5.96
C PHE A 73 1.66 12.78 6.26
N SER A 74 1.06 13.40 5.24
CA SER A 74 0.27 14.63 5.38
C SER A 74 -1.24 14.42 5.58
N PHE A 75 -1.70 13.18 5.78
CA PHE A 75 -3.12 12.81 5.87
C PHE A 75 -3.53 12.38 7.28
#